data_AF-A0A266QC80-F1
#
_entry.id   AF-A0A266QC80-F1
#
_cell.length_a   1.000
_cell.length_b   1.000
_cell.length_c   1.000
_cell.angle_alpha   90.00
_cell.angle_beta   90.00
_cell.angle_gamma   90.00
#
_symmetry.space_group_name_H-M   'P 1'
#
loop_
_entity.id
_entity.type
_entity.pdbx_description
1 polymer ?
#
loop_
_entity_poly.entity_id
_entity_poly.type
_entity_poly.pdbx_seq_one_letter_code
_entity_poly.pdbx_strand_id
1 'polypeptide(L)'
;MGYSRIIKCLLLLSGTGLLSAAAQAQELNPNYFYLVKGELISRSIAVGDATNWYTPLQGREGQSAGGKVTVAPTNFKGEGDAIQITWASRKKLQGNFSLSGSPIDLSKFKDAASLTIDMRVDVKPDKNVTIGLDCGYPCRADLPINGLIKKMPKGEWFSLPLPLNCFKGDNFDLSKISGPFSIATDGKLTLSITNIRLEKLPDGEKGCVEE
;
A
#
# COMPACT_ATOMS: atom_id res chain seq x y z
N MET A 1 86.88 11.02 13.73
CA MET A 1 86.86 9.54 13.83
C MET A 1 85.67 9.14 14.70
N GLY A 2 84.71 8.38 14.17
CA GLY A 2 83.61 7.82 14.98
C GLY A 2 82.19 8.01 14.42
N TYR A 3 81.92 7.25 13.35
CA TYR A 3 80.66 6.89 12.68
C TYR A 3 79.29 7.44 13.11
N SER A 4 78.62 7.97 12.08
CA SER A 4 77.25 8.44 11.99
C SER A 4 76.20 7.32 12.08
N ARG A 5 75.05 7.68 12.67
CA ARG A 5 73.84 6.89 12.93
C ARG A 5 73.09 6.52 11.66
N ILE A 6 72.72 5.24 11.49
CA ILE A 6 71.55 4.84 10.68
C ILE A 6 70.83 3.70 11.41
N ILE A 7 69.76 4.04 12.12
CA ILE A 7 68.80 3.08 12.67
C ILE A 7 67.68 2.89 11.64
N LYS A 8 67.46 1.62 11.29
CA LYS A 8 66.46 1.12 10.34
C LYS A 8 65.06 1.62 10.71
N CYS A 9 64.40 2.33 9.80
CA CYS A 9 62.98 2.66 9.92
C CYS A 9 62.16 1.46 9.41
N LEU A 10 61.47 0.81 10.33
CA LEU A 10 60.58 -0.32 10.11
C LEU A 10 59.22 0.22 9.63
N LEU A 11 58.94 0.15 8.33
CA LEU A 11 57.61 0.47 7.78
C LEU A 11 56.70 -0.76 7.92
N LEU A 12 55.93 -0.80 9.01
CA LEU A 12 54.75 -1.65 9.12
C LEU A 12 53.59 -0.95 8.40
N LEU A 13 53.25 -1.42 7.20
CA LEU A 13 52.00 -1.07 6.54
C LEU A 13 50.84 -1.78 7.28
N SER A 14 50.32 -1.15 8.32
CA SER A 14 49.01 -1.49 8.87
C SER A 14 47.94 -0.94 7.93
N GLY A 15 47.55 -1.72 6.94
CA GLY A 15 46.35 -1.45 6.14
C GLY A 15 45.11 -1.62 7.01
N THR A 16 44.66 -0.54 7.65
CA THR A 16 43.33 -0.48 8.27
C THR A 16 42.29 -0.48 7.16
N GLY A 17 41.78 -1.67 6.83
CA GLY A 17 40.58 -1.83 6.02
C GLY A 17 39.41 -1.15 6.72
N LEU A 18 38.94 -0.05 6.14
CA LEU A 18 37.64 0.53 6.49
C LEU A 18 36.56 -0.43 5.97
N LEU A 19 36.08 -1.31 6.84
CA LEU A 19 34.84 -2.06 6.61
C LEU A 19 33.68 -1.08 6.73
N SER A 20 33.28 -0.47 5.61
CA SER A 20 32.01 0.25 5.52
C SER A 20 30.88 -0.78 5.61
N ALA A 21 30.22 -0.85 6.77
CA ALA A 21 28.96 -1.58 6.91
C ALA A 21 27.86 -0.81 6.17
N ALA A 22 27.66 -1.10 4.89
CA ALA A 22 26.43 -0.74 4.22
C ALA A 22 25.30 -1.55 4.85
N ALA A 23 24.40 -0.89 5.59
CA ALA A 23 23.14 -1.50 6.01
C ALA A 23 22.41 -1.95 4.74
N GLN A 24 22.36 -3.27 4.52
CA GLN A 24 21.60 -3.84 3.41
C GLN A 24 20.12 -3.50 3.66
N ALA A 25 19.54 -2.68 2.78
CA ALA A 25 18.10 -2.47 2.79
C ALA A 25 17.45 -3.85 2.58
N GLN A 26 16.70 -4.31 3.57
CA GLN A 26 15.94 -5.54 3.47
C GLN A 26 15.00 -5.42 2.26
N GLU A 27 15.19 -6.27 1.25
CA GLU A 27 14.29 -6.33 0.11
C GLU A 27 12.89 -6.71 0.61
N LEU A 28 11.90 -5.86 0.32
CA LEU A 28 10.53 -6.08 0.77
C LEU A 28 9.91 -7.21 -0.04
N ASN A 29 9.28 -8.17 0.65
CA ASN A 29 8.58 -9.25 -0.02
C ASN A 29 7.26 -8.74 -0.64
N PRO A 30 7.09 -8.79 -1.98
CA PRO A 30 5.89 -8.30 -2.64
C PRO A 30 4.62 -9.10 -2.34
N ASN A 31 4.73 -10.23 -1.63
CA ASN A 31 3.57 -10.98 -1.14
C ASN A 31 2.97 -10.36 0.13
N TYR A 32 3.71 -9.50 0.83
CA TYR A 32 3.29 -8.91 2.10
C TYR A 32 3.28 -7.38 2.09
N PHE A 33 4.05 -6.75 1.21
CA PHE A 33 4.12 -5.30 1.08
C PHE A 33 3.69 -4.90 -0.33
N TYR A 34 2.78 -3.93 -0.45
CA TYR A 34 2.21 -3.51 -1.73
C TYR A 34 2.47 -2.02 -2.01
N LEU A 35 2.46 -1.20 -0.95
CA LEU A 35 2.85 0.20 -0.95
C LEU A 35 3.63 0.47 0.33
N VAL A 36 4.81 1.08 0.25
CA VAL A 36 5.61 1.47 1.42
C VAL A 36 6.17 2.86 1.22
N LYS A 37 5.85 3.79 2.13
CA LYS A 37 6.23 5.22 2.02
C LYS A 37 5.88 5.80 0.65
N GLY A 38 4.68 5.49 0.16
CA GLY A 38 4.19 5.95 -1.14
C GLY A 38 4.80 5.24 -2.35
N GLU A 39 5.78 4.35 -2.18
CA GLU A 39 6.41 3.60 -3.27
C GLU A 39 5.77 2.24 -3.48
N LEU A 40 5.57 1.85 -4.74
CA LEU A 40 4.91 0.61 -5.14
C LEU A 40 5.89 -0.58 -5.06
N ILE A 41 5.45 -1.68 -4.47
CA ILE A 41 6.28 -2.90 -4.34
C ILE A 41 5.77 -3.96 -5.33
N SER A 42 6.38 -4.02 -6.51
CA SER A 42 5.97 -4.92 -7.61
C SER A 42 4.47 -4.82 -7.95
N ARG A 43 3.92 -3.60 -7.85
CA ARG A 43 2.54 -3.26 -8.17
C ARG A 43 2.50 -2.06 -9.11
N SER A 44 1.38 -1.94 -9.82
CA SER A 44 1.03 -0.78 -10.63
C SER A 44 -0.26 -0.17 -10.14
N ILE A 45 -0.42 1.13 -10.34
CA ILE A 45 -1.68 1.82 -10.06
C ILE A 45 -2.56 1.77 -11.31
N ALA A 46 -3.84 1.51 -11.10
CA ALA A 46 -4.88 1.79 -12.06
C ALA A 46 -6.01 2.58 -11.41
N VAL A 47 -6.64 3.43 -12.21
CA VAL A 47 -7.84 4.18 -11.85
C VAL A 47 -8.93 3.89 -12.86
N GLY A 48 -10.18 3.89 -12.41
CA GLY A 48 -11.31 3.54 -13.27
C GLY A 48 -12.57 4.32 -12.94
N ASP A 49 -13.44 4.40 -13.92
CA ASP A 49 -14.81 4.89 -13.82
C ASP A 49 -15.67 4.31 -14.95
N ALA A 50 -16.93 4.73 -15.04
CA ALA A 50 -17.87 4.24 -16.05
C ALA A 50 -17.43 4.49 -17.51
N THR A 51 -16.46 5.37 -17.78
CA THR A 51 -15.90 5.56 -19.13
C THR A 51 -14.85 4.50 -19.45
N ASN A 52 -14.03 4.13 -18.47
CA ASN A 52 -13.11 2.99 -18.56
C ASN A 52 -12.77 2.52 -17.13
N TRP A 53 -13.16 1.28 -16.79
CA TRP A 53 -12.94 0.71 -15.45
C TRP A 53 -11.48 0.40 -15.13
N TYR A 54 -10.60 0.43 -16.12
CA TYR A 54 -9.17 0.15 -15.93
C TYR A 54 -8.30 1.07 -16.80
N THR A 55 -7.79 2.13 -16.20
CA THR A 55 -6.80 3.05 -16.78
C THR A 55 -5.50 2.93 -15.98
N PRO A 56 -4.48 2.19 -16.47
CA PRO A 56 -3.20 2.10 -15.79
C PRO A 56 -2.48 3.46 -15.80
N LEU A 57 -1.84 3.80 -14.68
CA LEU A 57 -1.03 5.01 -14.57
C LEU A 57 0.45 4.71 -14.82
N GLN A 58 1.15 5.66 -15.44
CA GLN A 58 2.61 5.66 -15.47
C GLN A 58 3.12 6.40 -14.23
N GLY A 59 3.57 5.65 -13.22
CA GLY A 59 4.00 6.21 -11.94
C GLY A 59 2.84 6.42 -10.95
N ARG A 60 2.89 7.54 -10.21
CA ARG A 60 2.01 7.83 -9.05
C ARG A 60 1.08 9.02 -9.26
N GLU A 61 0.88 9.44 -10.51
CA GLU A 61 0.03 10.58 -10.85
C GLU A 61 -0.83 10.27 -12.08
N GLY A 62 -2.06 10.77 -12.08
CA GLY A 62 -2.97 10.66 -13.23
C GLY A 62 -4.44 10.69 -12.84
N GLN A 63 -5.31 10.35 -13.79
CA GLN A 63 -6.75 10.35 -13.57
C GLN A 63 -7.46 9.26 -14.38
N SER A 64 -8.65 8.89 -13.94
CA SER A 64 -9.54 8.00 -14.68
C SER A 64 -10.04 8.67 -15.96
N ALA A 65 -10.45 7.87 -16.96
CA ALA A 65 -10.84 8.36 -18.27
C ALA A 65 -11.95 9.43 -18.25
N GLY A 66 -12.95 9.29 -17.37
CA GLY A 66 -14.02 10.26 -17.16
C GLY A 66 -13.71 11.36 -16.14
N GLY A 67 -12.50 11.37 -15.56
CA GLY A 67 -12.04 12.32 -14.55
C GLY A 67 -12.76 12.19 -13.21
N LYS A 68 -13.33 11.01 -12.89
CA LYS A 68 -13.95 10.73 -11.60
C LYS A 68 -12.91 10.62 -10.48
N VAL A 69 -11.79 9.95 -10.76
CA VAL A 69 -10.70 9.71 -9.81
C VAL A 69 -9.44 10.40 -10.29
N THR A 70 -8.76 11.12 -9.40
CA THR A 70 -7.44 11.72 -9.63
C THR A 70 -6.48 11.27 -8.55
N VAL A 71 -5.23 11.03 -8.92
CA VAL A 71 -4.16 10.53 -8.06
C VAL A 71 -2.96 11.45 -8.22
N ALA A 72 -2.30 11.80 -7.11
CA ALA A 72 -1.03 12.53 -7.12
C ALA A 72 -0.19 12.21 -5.87
N PRO A 73 1.14 12.36 -5.91
CA PRO A 73 1.99 12.30 -4.73
C PRO A 73 1.59 13.34 -3.67
N THR A 74 1.79 13.01 -2.40
CA THR A 74 1.66 13.95 -1.27
C THR A 74 2.66 13.58 -0.16
N ASN A 75 2.65 14.34 0.92
CA ASN A 75 3.61 14.20 2.03
C ASN A 75 2.94 13.61 3.27
N PHE A 76 3.68 12.74 3.96
CA PHE A 76 3.42 12.24 5.30
C PHE A 76 4.57 12.60 6.26
N LYS A 77 5.72 11.91 6.14
CA LYS A 77 6.92 12.17 6.94
C LYS A 77 8.08 12.68 6.10
N GLY A 78 8.09 12.33 4.82
CA GLY A 78 9.00 12.81 3.79
C GLY A 78 8.26 13.52 2.66
N GLU A 79 9.02 13.99 1.69
CA GLU A 79 8.47 14.54 0.46
C GLU A 79 8.03 13.40 -0.46
N GLY A 80 6.81 13.46 -0.97
CA GLY A 80 6.26 12.49 -1.92
C GLY A 80 6.09 11.07 -1.36
N ASP A 81 6.17 10.86 -0.04
CA ASP A 81 6.10 9.56 0.63
C ASP A 81 4.66 9.06 0.91
N ALA A 82 3.70 9.66 0.22
CA ALA A 82 2.30 9.26 0.22
C ALA A 82 1.66 9.53 -1.15
N ILE A 83 0.45 9.01 -1.33
CA ILE A 83 -0.38 9.21 -2.52
C ILE A 83 -1.73 9.75 -2.05
N GLN A 84 -2.17 10.88 -2.60
CA GLN A 84 -3.52 11.40 -2.43
C GLN A 84 -4.42 10.92 -3.57
N ILE A 85 -5.63 10.51 -3.23
CA ILE A 85 -6.65 10.04 -4.16
C ILE A 85 -7.92 10.87 -3.93
N THR A 86 -8.44 11.44 -5.01
CA THR A 86 -9.63 12.31 -4.99
C THR A 86 -10.72 11.76 -5.90
N TRP A 87 -11.91 11.55 -5.35
CA TRP A 87 -13.15 11.29 -6.07
C TRP A 87 -13.95 12.58 -6.23
N ALA A 88 -14.15 13.00 -7.47
CA ALA A 88 -14.87 14.23 -7.80
C ALA A 88 -16.35 14.17 -7.38
N SER A 89 -16.85 15.24 -6.75
CA SER A 89 -18.25 15.36 -6.31
C SER A 89 -19.26 15.57 -7.45
N ARG A 90 -18.82 16.19 -8.55
CA ARG A 90 -19.69 16.52 -9.70
C ARG A 90 -20.00 15.33 -10.60
N LYS A 91 -19.37 14.18 -10.38
CA LYS A 91 -19.53 12.95 -11.17
C LYS A 91 -20.20 11.89 -10.29
N LYS A 92 -21.50 11.64 -10.47
CA LYS A 92 -22.27 10.68 -9.64
C LYS A 92 -22.14 9.22 -10.10
N LEU A 93 -21.01 8.89 -10.72
CA LEU A 93 -20.69 7.55 -11.20
C LEU A 93 -19.62 6.96 -10.29
N GLN A 94 -19.62 5.64 -10.15
CA GLN A 94 -18.58 4.94 -9.41
C GLN A 94 -17.22 5.18 -10.06
N GLY A 95 -16.21 5.38 -9.22
CA GLY A 95 -14.82 5.34 -9.62
C GLY A 95 -14.00 4.52 -8.64
N ASN A 96 -12.92 3.93 -9.11
CA ASN A 96 -12.02 3.10 -8.33
C ASN A 96 -10.56 3.55 -8.48
N PHE A 97 -9.81 3.32 -7.41
CA PHE A 97 -8.36 3.24 -7.40
C PHE A 97 -7.98 1.80 -7.05
N SER A 98 -6.98 1.24 -7.71
CA SER A 98 -6.52 -0.13 -7.45
C SER A 98 -5.02 -0.28 -7.62
N LEU A 99 -4.44 -1.16 -6.81
CA LEU A 99 -3.11 -1.71 -7.02
C LEU A 99 -3.25 -3.09 -7.65
N SER A 100 -2.52 -3.35 -8.73
CA SER A 100 -2.52 -4.64 -9.43
C SER A 100 -1.10 -5.13 -9.73
N GLY A 101 -0.94 -6.44 -9.92
CA GLY A 101 0.35 -7.05 -10.25
C GLY A 101 0.23 -8.56 -10.49
N SER A 102 1.37 -9.26 -10.45
CA SER A 102 1.40 -10.72 -10.52
C SER A 102 0.61 -11.33 -9.34
N PRO A 103 -0.16 -12.41 -9.57
CA PRO A 103 -0.92 -13.06 -8.52
C PRO A 103 -0.06 -13.55 -7.35
N ILE A 104 -0.60 -13.42 -6.13
CA ILE A 104 -0.01 -13.92 -4.90
C ILE A 104 -0.98 -14.86 -4.15
N ASP A 105 -0.42 -15.87 -3.46
CA ASP A 105 -1.20 -16.79 -2.63
C ASP A 105 -1.23 -16.29 -1.17
N LEU A 106 -2.41 -15.84 -0.75
CA LEU A 106 -2.70 -15.40 0.61
C LEU A 106 -3.54 -16.40 1.42
N SER A 107 -3.82 -17.59 0.86
CA SER A 107 -4.74 -18.56 1.47
C SER A 107 -4.31 -18.98 2.89
N LYS A 108 -3.00 -19.15 3.10
CA LYS A 108 -2.41 -19.51 4.41
C LYS A 108 -2.57 -18.42 5.48
N PHE A 109 -2.92 -17.21 5.09
CA PHE A 109 -3.03 -16.05 6.00
C PHE A 109 -4.48 -15.64 6.25
N LYS A 110 -5.47 -16.35 5.67
CA LYS A 110 -6.91 -16.05 5.77
C LYS A 110 -7.33 -15.69 7.20
N ASP A 111 -6.95 -16.51 8.18
CA ASP A 111 -7.35 -16.37 9.58
C ASP A 111 -6.21 -15.87 10.49
N ALA A 112 -5.10 -15.43 9.90
CA ALA A 112 -3.89 -15.05 10.64
C ALA A 112 -3.40 -13.62 10.34
N ALA A 113 -3.94 -12.97 9.30
CA ALA A 113 -3.48 -11.65 8.89
C ALA A 113 -4.61 -10.69 8.53
N SER A 114 -4.27 -9.40 8.59
CA SER A 114 -5.05 -8.28 8.08
C SER A 114 -4.35 -7.60 6.92
N LEU A 115 -5.13 -7.10 5.97
CA LEU A 115 -4.71 -6.03 5.08
C LEU A 115 -4.72 -4.72 5.88
N THR A 116 -3.55 -4.18 6.20
CA THR A 116 -3.42 -2.91 6.92
C THR A 116 -3.11 -1.79 5.94
N ILE A 117 -3.89 -0.71 6.03
CA ILE A 117 -3.69 0.52 5.28
C ILE A 117 -3.41 1.66 6.24
N ASP A 118 -2.28 2.36 6.06
CA ASP A 118 -2.03 3.62 6.73
C ASP A 118 -2.57 4.76 5.86
N MET A 119 -3.60 5.45 6.35
CA MET A 119 -4.35 6.45 5.59
C MET A 119 -4.75 7.68 6.40
N ARG A 120 -5.07 8.76 5.68
CA ARG A 120 -5.65 10.00 6.21
C ARG A 120 -6.87 10.36 5.38
N VAL A 121 -7.97 10.73 6.03
CA VAL A 121 -9.20 11.17 5.33
C VAL A 121 -9.25 12.71 5.30
N ASP A 122 -9.12 13.28 4.11
CA ASP A 122 -9.10 14.74 3.88
C ASP A 122 -10.51 15.28 3.56
N VAL A 123 -11.33 14.51 2.84
CA VAL A 123 -12.75 14.82 2.59
C VAL A 123 -13.57 13.58 2.88
N LYS A 124 -14.50 13.70 3.82
CA LYS A 124 -15.37 12.60 4.26
C LYS A 124 -16.28 12.11 3.12
N PRO A 125 -16.53 10.79 3.05
CA PRO A 125 -17.41 10.25 2.04
C PRO A 125 -18.87 10.59 2.31
N ASP A 126 -19.60 10.99 1.25
CA ASP A 126 -21.05 11.18 1.28
C ASP A 126 -21.83 9.95 0.79
N LYS A 127 -21.15 8.96 0.20
CA LYS A 127 -21.71 7.68 -0.23
C LYS A 127 -20.91 6.49 0.30
N ASN A 128 -21.33 5.29 -0.08
CA ASN A 128 -20.66 4.06 0.34
C ASN A 128 -19.25 3.96 -0.26
N VAL A 129 -18.31 3.47 0.54
CA VAL A 129 -16.91 3.25 0.21
C VAL A 129 -16.60 1.80 0.51
N THR A 130 -16.07 1.11 -0.49
CA THR A 130 -15.63 -0.28 -0.35
C THR A 130 -14.11 -0.34 -0.50
N ILE A 131 -13.48 -1.25 0.26
CA ILE A 131 -12.15 -1.76 -0.05
C ILE A 131 -12.31 -3.17 -0.61
N GLY A 132 -11.58 -3.50 -1.66
CA GLY A 132 -11.71 -4.81 -2.32
C GLY A 132 -10.39 -5.49 -2.64
N LEU A 133 -10.47 -6.81 -2.77
CA LEU A 133 -9.42 -7.71 -3.24
C LEU A 133 -9.86 -8.37 -4.55
N ASP A 134 -8.99 -8.37 -5.56
CA ASP A 134 -9.24 -8.97 -6.88
C ASP A 134 -8.35 -10.21 -7.08
N CYS A 135 -8.92 -11.28 -7.61
CA CYS A 135 -8.27 -12.56 -7.91
C CYS A 135 -8.39 -12.94 -9.40
N GLY A 136 -8.57 -11.94 -10.27
CA GLY A 136 -8.77 -12.07 -11.70
C GLY A 136 -10.25 -12.15 -12.07
N TYR A 137 -10.71 -11.33 -13.02
CA TYR A 137 -12.12 -11.25 -13.40
C TYR A 137 -12.75 -12.63 -13.67
N PRO A 138 -13.95 -12.92 -13.13
CA PRO A 138 -14.82 -12.06 -12.30
C PRO A 138 -14.60 -12.21 -10.78
N CYS A 139 -13.47 -12.76 -10.33
CA CYS A 139 -13.14 -13.07 -8.95
C CYS A 139 -12.78 -11.82 -8.14
N ARG A 140 -13.64 -11.43 -7.19
CA ARG A 140 -13.36 -10.35 -6.23
C ARG A 140 -14.15 -10.51 -4.93
N ALA A 141 -13.70 -9.82 -3.89
CA ALA A 141 -14.46 -9.58 -2.67
C ALA A 141 -14.37 -8.10 -2.28
N ASP A 142 -15.49 -7.54 -1.84
CA ASP A 142 -15.60 -6.15 -1.40
C ASP A 142 -16.05 -6.08 0.06
N LEU A 143 -15.39 -5.21 0.81
CA LEU A 143 -15.69 -4.93 2.22
C LEU A 143 -16.12 -3.46 2.35
N PRO A 144 -17.37 -3.18 2.74
CA PRO A 144 -17.81 -1.82 3.06
C PRO A 144 -17.09 -1.27 4.29
N ILE A 145 -16.49 -0.08 4.19
CA ILE A 145 -15.70 0.53 5.28
C ILE A 145 -16.29 1.84 5.81
N ASN A 146 -17.47 2.25 5.35
CA ASN A 146 -18.07 3.55 5.66
C ASN A 146 -18.15 3.89 7.14
N GLY A 147 -18.59 2.93 7.96
CA GLY A 147 -18.74 3.12 9.39
C GLY A 147 -17.40 3.41 10.07
N LEU A 148 -16.32 2.80 9.57
CA LEU A 148 -14.96 2.97 10.11
C LEU A 148 -14.43 4.35 9.73
N ILE A 149 -14.37 4.67 8.44
CA ILE A 149 -13.77 5.92 7.96
C ILE A 149 -14.56 7.17 8.34
N LYS A 150 -15.88 7.08 8.56
CA LYS A 150 -16.68 8.23 9.05
C LYS A 150 -16.34 8.59 10.50
N LYS A 151 -15.93 7.61 11.32
CA LYS A 151 -15.57 7.83 12.74
C LYS A 151 -14.16 8.39 12.95
N MET A 152 -13.25 8.18 12.00
CA MET A 152 -11.85 8.65 12.14
C MET A 152 -11.75 10.19 12.12
N PRO A 153 -10.79 10.81 12.79
CA PRO A 153 -10.58 12.26 12.68
C PRO A 153 -10.21 12.67 11.24
N LYS A 154 -10.70 13.84 10.81
CA LYS A 154 -10.38 14.41 9.49
C LYS A 154 -8.96 14.99 9.52
N GLY A 155 -8.15 14.72 8.51
CA GLY A 155 -6.80 15.29 8.40
C GLY A 155 -5.75 14.64 9.30
N GLU A 156 -6.10 13.55 9.98
CA GLU A 156 -5.18 12.77 10.81
C GLU A 156 -4.89 11.40 10.20
N TRP A 157 -3.65 10.95 10.35
CA TRP A 157 -3.20 9.63 9.89
C TRP A 157 -3.60 8.55 10.90
N PHE A 158 -4.12 7.43 10.41
CA PHE A 158 -4.46 6.25 11.19
C PHE A 158 -4.17 4.97 10.41
N SER A 159 -4.08 3.85 11.11
CA SER A 159 -3.96 2.52 10.51
C SER A 159 -5.32 1.82 10.52
N LEU A 160 -5.69 1.23 9.39
CA LEU A 160 -6.94 0.48 9.20
C LEU A 160 -6.60 -0.98 8.91
N PRO A 161 -6.53 -1.86 9.93
CA PRO A 161 -6.43 -3.30 9.72
C PRO A 161 -7.77 -3.88 9.29
N LEU A 162 -7.78 -4.64 8.20
CA LEU A 162 -8.93 -5.37 7.69
C LEU A 162 -8.60 -6.87 7.62
N PRO A 163 -9.12 -7.70 8.54
CA PRO A 163 -8.85 -9.13 8.55
C PRO A 163 -9.20 -9.79 7.23
N LEU A 164 -8.33 -10.67 6.70
CA LEU A 164 -8.53 -11.30 5.40
C LEU A 164 -9.80 -12.16 5.35
N ASN A 165 -10.19 -12.77 6.47
CA ASN A 165 -11.42 -13.54 6.58
C ASN A 165 -12.72 -12.70 6.56
N CYS A 166 -12.63 -11.37 6.62
CA CYS A 166 -13.77 -10.47 6.40
C CYS A 166 -14.11 -10.28 4.91
N PHE A 167 -13.18 -10.58 4.00
CA PHE A 167 -13.44 -10.49 2.57
C PHE A 167 -14.18 -11.74 2.10
N LYS A 168 -15.43 -11.56 1.67
CA LYS A 168 -16.32 -12.64 1.22
C LYS A 168 -16.88 -12.32 -0.17
N GLY A 169 -17.07 -13.36 -0.98
CA GLY A 169 -17.67 -13.29 -2.30
C GLY A 169 -17.79 -14.70 -2.88
N ASP A 170 -18.82 -14.96 -3.67
CA ASP A 170 -19.21 -16.32 -4.10
C ASP A 170 -18.09 -17.10 -4.80
N ASN A 171 -17.21 -16.40 -5.53
CA ASN A 171 -16.09 -16.98 -6.27
C ASN A 171 -14.73 -16.47 -5.79
N PHE A 172 -14.66 -15.84 -4.61
CA PHE A 172 -13.44 -15.22 -4.11
C PHE A 172 -12.40 -16.26 -3.69
N ASP A 173 -11.17 -16.09 -4.15
CA ASP A 173 -10.09 -17.06 -3.99
C ASP A 173 -8.79 -16.36 -3.59
N LEU A 174 -8.41 -16.52 -2.31
CA LEU A 174 -7.19 -15.94 -1.74
C LEU A 174 -5.90 -16.55 -2.31
N SER A 175 -5.95 -17.68 -3.03
CA SER A 175 -4.75 -18.32 -3.57
C SER A 175 -4.15 -17.63 -4.81
N LYS A 176 -4.87 -16.65 -5.38
CA LYS A 176 -4.52 -16.03 -6.67
C LYS A 176 -4.80 -14.53 -6.72
N ILE A 177 -4.56 -13.81 -5.63
CA ILE A 177 -4.83 -12.37 -5.53
C ILE A 177 -3.92 -11.58 -6.48
N SER A 178 -4.50 -11.00 -7.53
CA SER A 178 -3.81 -10.14 -8.50
C SER A 178 -3.98 -8.65 -8.18
N GLY A 179 -5.02 -8.28 -7.44
CA GLY A 179 -5.29 -6.93 -6.97
C GLY A 179 -5.41 -6.88 -5.45
N PRO A 180 -4.30 -6.72 -4.70
CA PRO A 180 -4.32 -6.80 -3.24
C PRO A 180 -4.90 -5.56 -2.54
N PHE A 181 -5.31 -4.54 -3.31
CA PHE A 181 -6.02 -3.39 -2.78
C PHE A 181 -6.79 -2.69 -3.90
N SER A 182 -8.06 -2.42 -3.64
CA SER A 182 -8.83 -1.41 -4.37
C SER A 182 -9.67 -0.63 -3.38
N ILE A 183 -10.00 0.60 -3.75
CA ILE A 183 -10.96 1.43 -3.03
C ILE A 183 -11.88 2.10 -4.03
N ALA A 184 -13.18 2.07 -3.78
CA ALA A 184 -14.18 2.56 -4.71
C ALA A 184 -15.32 3.31 -4.00
N THR A 185 -15.87 4.31 -4.68
CA THR A 185 -17.09 4.99 -4.28
C THR A 185 -17.74 5.70 -5.48
N ASP A 186 -19.05 5.86 -5.46
CA ASP A 186 -19.84 6.71 -6.36
C ASP A 186 -20.00 8.15 -5.84
N GLY A 187 -19.62 8.39 -4.58
CA GLY A 187 -19.67 9.69 -3.92
C GLY A 187 -18.40 10.53 -4.09
N LYS A 188 -18.29 11.59 -3.29
CA LYS A 188 -17.05 12.35 -3.12
C LYS A 188 -16.22 11.72 -2.01
N LEU A 189 -14.90 11.78 -2.12
CA LEU A 189 -13.96 11.30 -1.10
C LEU A 189 -12.60 11.90 -1.46
N THR A 190 -11.84 12.33 -0.46
CA THR A 190 -10.41 12.58 -0.63
C THR A 190 -9.71 11.93 0.54
N LEU A 191 -8.72 11.11 0.24
CA LEU A 191 -7.89 10.47 1.24
C LEU A 191 -6.45 10.37 0.74
N SER A 192 -5.54 10.17 1.66
CA SER A 192 -4.14 9.91 1.38
C SER A 192 -3.76 8.54 1.95
N ILE A 193 -2.90 7.79 1.24
CA ILE A 193 -2.35 6.49 1.66
C ILE A 193 -0.83 6.54 1.61
N THR A 194 -0.15 5.87 2.54
CA THR A 194 1.33 5.81 2.57
C THR A 194 1.86 4.38 2.62
N ASN A 195 1.19 3.47 3.35
CA ASN A 195 1.56 2.07 3.39
C ASN A 195 0.34 1.18 3.19
N ILE A 196 0.52 0.08 2.45
CA ILE A 196 -0.44 -1.02 2.32
C ILE A 196 0.35 -2.32 2.42
N ARG A 197 0.03 -3.14 3.42
CA ARG A 197 0.77 -4.35 3.75
C ARG A 197 -0.12 -5.39 4.44
N LEU A 198 0.37 -6.62 4.55
CA LEU A 198 -0.17 -7.62 5.46
C LEU A 198 0.51 -7.51 6.82
N GLU A 199 -0.30 -7.59 7.87
CA GLU A 199 0.16 -7.69 9.25
C GLU A 199 -0.49 -8.87 9.94
N LYS A 200 0.22 -9.48 10.89
CA LYS A 200 -0.35 -10.54 11.73
C LYS A 200 -1.55 -9.98 12.51
N LEU A 201 -2.61 -10.75 12.61
CA LEU A 201 -3.72 -10.45 13.52
C LEU A 201 -3.19 -10.37 14.97
N PRO A 202 -3.66 -9.40 15.78
CA PRO A 202 -3.35 -9.36 17.20
C PRO A 202 -3.77 -10.64 17.90
N ASP A 203 -3.00 -11.06 18.91
CA ASP A 203 -3.29 -12.29 19.64
C ASP A 203 -4.68 -12.22 20.30
N GLY A 204 -5.51 -13.24 20.07
CA GLY A 204 -6.88 -13.30 20.56
C GLY A 204 -7.94 -12.70 19.63
N GLU A 205 -7.56 -11.92 18.61
CA GLU A 205 -8.49 -11.48 17.58
C GLU A 205 -8.75 -12.59 16.56
N LYS A 206 -10.01 -12.74 16.15
CA LYS A 206 -10.44 -13.75 15.17
C LYS A 206 -10.95 -13.13 13.85
N GLY A 207 -10.91 -11.81 13.71
CA GLY A 207 -11.49 -11.12 12.57
C GLY A 207 -13.00 -11.34 12.44
N CYS A 208 -13.47 -11.67 11.23
CA CYS A 208 -14.89 -11.87 10.93
C CYS A 208 -15.30 -13.36 10.88
N VAL A 209 -14.94 -14.12 11.92
CA VAL A 209 -15.58 -15.42 12.15
C VAL A 209 -17.07 -15.20 12.39
N GLU A 210 -17.90 -15.81 11.56
CA GLU A 210 -19.31 -15.98 11.86
C GLU A 210 -19.41 -16.95 13.03
N GLU A 211 -20.08 -16.54 14.11
CA GLU A 211 -20.41 -17.39 15.25
C GLU A 211 -21.44 -18.47 14.88
#